data_AF-A0A3D5PPP4-F1
#
_entry.id   AF-A0A3D5PPP4-F1
#
_cell.length_a   1.000
_cell.length_b   1.000
_cell.length_c   1.000
_cell.angle_alpha   90.00
_cell.angle_beta   90.00
_cell.angle_gamma   90.00
#
_symmetry.space_group_name_H-M   'P 1'
#
loop_
_entity.id
_entity.type
_entity.pdbx_description
1 polymer ?
#
loop_
_entity_poly.entity_id
_entity_poly.type
_entity_poly.pdbx_seq_one_letter_code
_entity_poly.pdbx_strand_id
1 'polypeptide(L)' 'PGCHFNPRCPLAQEICRTEAPKLQKISEGRHASCHFWDQT' A
#
# COMPACT_ATOMS: atom_id res chain seq x y z
N PRO A 1 8.07 6.90 -7.57
CA PRO A 1 8.27 5.48 -7.93
C PRO A 1 8.16 4.60 -6.67
N GLY A 2 7.29 3.60 -6.69
CA GLY A 2 6.96 2.78 -5.52
C GLY A 2 6.09 3.47 -4.46
N CYS A 3 5.63 2.69 -3.50
CA CYS A 3 5.00 3.13 -2.25
C CYS A 3 5.98 3.95 -1.41
N HIS A 4 5.62 5.16 -0.99
CA HIS A 4 6.46 6.02 -0.14
C HIS A 4 6.82 5.41 1.23
N PHE A 5 6.03 4.44 1.68
CA PHE A 5 6.25 3.75 2.95
C PHE A 5 7.21 2.55 2.81
N ASN A 6 7.57 2.15 1.58
CA ASN A 6 8.40 0.99 1.33
C ASN A 6 9.78 0.95 2.03
N PRO A 7 10.47 2.06 2.41
CA PRO A 7 11.79 1.93 3.04
C PRO A 7 11.69 1.50 4.50
N ARG A 8 10.48 1.53 5.08
CA ARG A 8 10.21 1.25 6.50
C ARG A 8 9.08 0.26 6.74
N CYS A 9 8.44 -0.24 5.69
CA CYS A 9 7.34 -1.20 5.80
C CYS A 9 7.90 -2.63 5.99
N PRO A 10 7.53 -3.36 7.06
CA PRO A 10 8.00 -4.73 7.27
C PRO A 10 7.39 -5.73 6.27
N LEU A 11 6.29 -5.36 5.61
CA LEU A 11 5.62 -6.16 4.57
C LEU A 11 6.03 -5.74 3.14
N ALA A 12 7.04 -4.85 2.98
CA ALA A 12 7.44 -4.37 1.66
C ALA A 12 7.89 -5.51 0.75
N GLN A 13 7.28 -5.59 -0.43
CA GLN A 13 7.69 -6.48 -1.52
C GLN A 13 8.18 -5.66 -2.71
N GLU A 14 8.63 -6.32 -3.77
CA GLU A 14 9.19 -5.65 -4.95
C GLU A 14 8.18 -4.70 -5.63
N ILE A 15 6.90 -5.08 -5.68
CA ILE A 15 5.82 -4.22 -6.19
C ILE A 15 5.72 -2.89 -5.40
N CYS A 16 6.06 -2.88 -4.11
CA CYS A 16 6.08 -1.66 -3.31
C CYS A 16 7.24 -0.73 -3.68
N ARG A 17 8.29 -1.22 -4.36
CA ARG A 17 9.44 -0.42 -4.82
C ARG A 17 9.27 0.11 -6.23
N THR A 18 8.51 -0.62 -7.05
CA THR A 18 8.32 -0.29 -8.45
C THR A 18 7.01 0.45 -8.71
N GLU A 19 5.94 0.16 -7.97
CA GLU A 19 4.59 0.70 -8.21
C GLU A 19 4.01 1.42 -6.98
N ALA A 20 3.39 2.57 -7.21
CA ALA A 20 2.66 3.29 -6.16
C ALA A 20 1.27 2.65 -5.95
N PRO A 21 0.88 2.31 -4.71
CA PRO A 21 -0.42 1.71 -4.46
C PRO A 21 -1.56 2.69 -4.73
N LYS A 22 -2.65 2.19 -5.29
CA LYS A 22 -3.87 2.97 -5.48
C LYS A 22 -4.46 3.35 -4.12
N LEU A 23 -5.06 4.53 -4.05
CA LEU A 23 -5.89 4.90 -2.91
C LEU A 23 -7.25 4.21 -3.06
N GLN A 24 -7.55 3.30 -2.14
CA GLN A 24 -8.79 2.52 -2.15
C GLN A 24 -9.61 2.83 -0.90
N LYS A 25 -10.94 2.95 -1.06
CA LYS A 25 -11.87 3.09 0.05
C LYS A 25 -12.09 1.71 0.68
N ILE A 26 -11.76 1.57 1.96
CA ILE A 26 -11.86 0.29 2.69
C ILE A 26 -13.09 0.23 3.60
N SER A 27 -13.56 1.38 4.07
CA SER A 27 -14.83 1.52 4.80
C SER A 27 -15.30 2.98 4.78
N GLU A 28 -16.42 3.28 5.42
CA GLU A 28 -16.92 4.65 5.52
C GLU A 28 -15.90 5.55 6.22
N GLY A 29 -15.48 6.62 5.53
CA GLY A 29 -14.45 7.55 6.02
C GLY A 29 -13.01 7.00 6.04
N ARG A 30 -12.76 5.75 5.64
CA ARG A 30 -11.40 5.16 5.65
C ARG A 30 -10.92 4.79 4.26
N HIS A 31 -9.66 5.14 4.00
CA HIS A 31 -8.96 4.80 2.78
C HIS A 31 -7.60 4.17 3.11
N ALA A 32 -7.15 3.26 2.25
CA ALA A 32 -5.82 2.68 2.31
C ALA A 32 -5.10 2.93 0.99
N SER A 33 -3.81 3.19 1.07
CA SER A 33 -2.89 3.22 -0.06
C SER A 33 -1.79 2.20 0.21
N CYS A 34 -2.19 0.93 0.17
CA CYS A 34 -1.33 -0.25 0.39
C CYS A 34 -1.65 -1.28 -0.68
N HIS A 35 -0.65 -2.00 -1.19
CA HIS A 35 -0.85 -3.09 -2.15
C HIS A 35 -1.50 -4.34 -1.56
N PHE A 36 -1.56 -4.43 -0.23
CA PHE A 36 -1.98 -5.61 0.53
C PHE A 36 -3.05 -5.29 1.58
N TRP A 37 -3.86 -4.25 1.37
CA TRP A 37 -4.85 -3.82 2.38
C TRP A 37 -5.98 -4.83 2.60
N ASP A 38 -6.20 -5.74 1.65
CA ASP A 38 -7.27 -6.75 1.62
C ASP A 38 -6.80 -8.16 1.99
N GLN A 39 -5.52 -8.34 2.34
CA GLN A 39 -4.92 -9.66 2.60
C GLN A 39 -5.05 -10.12 4.07
N THR A 40 -6.06 -9.64 4.80
CA THR A 40 -6.35 -10.02 6.19
C THR A 40 -7.83 -10.19 6.42
#